data_AF-A0A521AGU4-F1
#
_entry.id   AF-A0A521AGU4-F1
#
_cell.length_a   1.000
_cell.length_b   1.000
_cell.length_c   1.000
_cell.angle_alpha   90.00
_cell.angle_beta   90.00
_cell.angle_gamma   90.00
#
_symmetry.space_group_name_H-M   'P 1'
#
loop_
_entity.id
_entity.type
_entity.pdbx_description
1 polymer ?
#
loop_
_entity_poly.entity_id
_entity_poly.type
_entity_poly.pdbx_seq_one_letter_code
_entity_poly.pdbx_strand_id
1 'polypeptide(L)'
;MAFSFNQFFGCEQQINAHKDLVVMYGFAAIFLGLIALAFLSFILGRLNLTVIIDHFIGPMVCSLILCLGIAILPTIILYVVASDVSGVKLLYCWITIFAGVTFFCFSNNAMIRKFTKISKR
;
A
#
# COMPACT_ATOMS: atom_id res chain seq x y z
N MET A 1 6.36 9.23 -28.84
CA MET A 1 7.21 9.06 -27.64
C MET A 1 6.78 7.76 -26.98
N ALA A 2 7.59 6.70 -27.06
CA ALA A 2 7.28 5.45 -26.39
C ALA A 2 7.45 5.65 -24.88
N PHE A 3 6.42 5.37 -24.10
CA PHE A 3 6.51 5.35 -22.65
C PHE A 3 7.44 4.18 -22.28
N SER A 4 8.70 4.48 -21.97
CA SER A 4 9.64 3.46 -21.50
C SER A 4 9.32 3.15 -20.04
N PHE A 5 8.74 1.98 -19.78
CA PHE A 5 8.44 1.48 -18.44
C PHE A 5 9.69 1.22 -17.57
N ASN A 6 10.88 1.46 -18.11
CA ASN A 6 12.11 1.46 -17.33
C ASN A 6 12.44 2.83 -16.72
N GLN A 7 11.64 3.87 -17.00
CA GLN A 7 11.93 5.24 -16.55
C GLN A 7 11.13 5.69 -15.33
N PHE A 8 11.78 5.74 -14.17
CA PHE A 8 11.23 6.29 -12.94
C PHE A 8 11.79 7.70 -12.67
N PHE A 9 11.27 8.70 -13.38
CA PHE A 9 11.61 10.12 -13.21
C PHE A 9 13.13 10.41 -13.14
N GLY A 10 13.96 9.65 -13.86
CA GLY A 10 15.42 9.79 -13.87
C GLY A 10 16.18 9.09 -12.73
N CYS A 11 15.51 8.43 -11.78
CA CYS A 11 16.13 7.70 -10.66
C CYS A 11 16.40 6.21 -10.95
N GLU A 12 16.30 5.81 -12.21
CA GLU A 12 16.26 4.42 -12.67
C GLU A 12 17.50 3.61 -12.27
N GLN A 13 18.68 4.20 -12.52
CA GLN A 13 19.95 3.55 -12.22
C GLN A 13 20.11 3.30 -10.72
N GLN A 14 19.67 4.25 -9.89
CA GLN A 14 19.78 4.16 -8.43
C GLN A 14 18.84 3.09 -7.88
N ILE A 15 17.60 3.05 -8.38
CA ILE A 15 16.57 2.08 -8.01
C ILE A 15 16.97 0.67 -8.45
N ASN A 16 17.51 0.53 -9.67
CA ASN A 16 17.92 -0.77 -10.20
C ASN A 16 19.21 -1.28 -9.53
N ALA A 17 20.11 -0.39 -9.12
CA ALA A 17 21.33 -0.77 -8.37
C ALA A 17 21.01 -1.29 -6.96
N HIS A 18 19.86 -0.92 -6.38
CA HIS A 18 19.47 -1.29 -5.02
C HIS A 18 18.07 -1.90 -4.96
N LYS A 19 17.82 -2.96 -5.76
CA LYS A 19 16.53 -3.67 -5.81
C LYS A 19 16.06 -4.14 -4.42
N ASP A 20 17.00 -4.52 -3.55
CA ASP A 20 16.72 -5.00 -2.19
C ASP A 20 16.11 -3.90 -1.32
N LEU A 21 16.62 -2.67 -1.47
CA LEU A 21 16.08 -1.51 -0.77
C LEU A 21 14.66 -1.20 -1.22
N VAL A 22 14.31 -1.43 -2.50
CA VAL A 22 12.94 -1.24 -3.00
C VAL A 22 11.96 -2.15 -2.26
N VAL A 23 12.31 -3.42 -2.06
CA VAL A 23 11.48 -4.37 -1.30
C VAL A 23 11.38 -3.96 0.16
N MET A 24 12.53 -3.66 0.79
CA MET A 24 12.58 -3.29 2.20
C MET A 24 11.75 -2.05 2.48
N TYR A 25 11.91 -0.99 1.68
CA TYR A 25 11.16 0.24 1.82
C TYR A 25 9.68 0.07 1.45
N GLY A 26 9.35 -0.82 0.51
CA GLY A 26 7.95 -1.16 0.22
C GLY A 26 7.23 -1.66 1.47
N PHE A 27 7.75 -2.70 2.11
CA PHE A 27 7.14 -3.24 3.34
C PHE A 27 7.21 -2.25 4.50
N ALA A 28 8.36 -1.56 4.68
CA ALA A 28 8.51 -0.55 5.72
C ALA A 28 7.50 0.59 5.56
N ALA A 29 7.21 1.04 4.34
CA ALA A 29 6.22 2.07 4.07
C ALA A 29 4.81 1.64 4.51
N ILE A 30 4.45 0.36 4.39
CA ILE A 30 3.16 -0.13 4.88
C ILE A 30 3.10 -0.08 6.41
N PHE A 31 4.13 -0.60 7.10
CA PHE A 31 4.17 -0.58 8.56
C PHE A 31 4.20 0.85 9.13
N LEU A 32 5.04 1.71 8.57
CA LEU A 32 5.10 3.13 8.94
C LEU A 32 3.79 3.84 8.63
N GLY A 33 3.15 3.51 7.51
CA GLY A 33 1.82 4.02 7.16
C GLY A 33 0.76 3.64 8.20
N LEU A 34 0.75 2.40 8.68
CA LEU A 34 -0.16 1.95 9.75
C LEU A 34 0.08 2.71 11.06
N ILE A 35 1.34 2.89 11.45
CA ILE A 35 1.70 3.66 12.65
C ILE A 35 1.28 5.13 12.50
N ALA A 36 1.56 5.74 11.35
CA ALA A 36 1.19 7.12 11.06
C ALA A 36 -0.34 7.32 11.09
N LEU A 37 -1.11 6.39 10.51
CA LEU A 37 -2.57 6.43 10.55
C LEU A 37 -3.12 6.22 11.96
N ALA A 38 -2.51 5.35 12.76
CA ALA A 38 -2.90 5.17 14.17
C ALA A 38 -2.69 6.46 14.97
N PHE A 39 -1.53 7.12 14.79
CA PHE A 39 -1.24 8.41 15.40
C PHE A 39 -2.22 9.51 14.93
N LEU A 40 -2.48 9.57 13.62
CA LEU A 40 -3.44 10.52 13.06
C LEU A 40 -4.86 10.29 13.59
N SER A 41 -5.28 9.02 13.71
CA SER A 41 -6.58 8.66 14.30
C SER A 41 -6.70 9.12 15.75
N PHE A 42 -5.61 9.03 16.53
CA PHE A 42 -5.59 9.50 17.91
C PHE A 42 -5.78 11.03 17.98
N ILE A 43 -5.07 11.78 17.14
CA ILE A 43 -5.20 13.25 17.07
C ILE A 43 -6.64 13.64 16.66
N LEU A 44 -7.17 13.04 15.59
CA LEU A 44 -8.52 13.35 15.12
C LEU A 44 -9.62 12.98 16.13
N GLY A 45 -9.37 11.93 16.94
CA GLY A 45 -10.27 11.55 18.01
C GLY A 45 -10.37 12.64 19.09
N ARG A 46 -9.27 13.33 19.39
CA ARG A 46 -9.26 14.49 20.30
C ARG A 46 -10.02 15.69 19.75
N LEU A 47 -10.16 15.80 18.44
CA LEU A 47 -10.88 16.88 17.76
C LEU A 47 -12.35 16.53 17.48
N ASN A 48 -12.85 15.37 17.93
CA ASN A 48 -14.18 14.84 17.62
C ASN A 48 -14.46 14.73 16.10
N LEU A 49 -13.42 14.54 15.29
CA LEU A 49 -13.52 14.37 13.83
C LEU A 49 -13.78 12.91 13.45
N THR A 50 -14.75 12.27 14.13
CA THR A 50 -15.04 10.83 14.02
C THR A 50 -15.45 10.42 12.60
N VAL A 51 -16.07 11.33 11.84
CA VAL A 51 -16.45 11.09 10.44
C VAL A 51 -15.21 10.86 9.56
N ILE A 52 -14.13 11.62 9.76
CA ILE A 52 -12.88 11.46 8.99
C ILE A 52 -12.22 10.13 9.36
N ILE A 53 -12.24 9.76 10.64
CA ILE A 53 -11.71 8.47 11.09
C ILE A 53 -12.46 7.32 10.41
N ASP A 54 -13.80 7.38 10.40
CA ASP A 54 -14.64 6.33 9.82
C ASP A 54 -14.58 6.24 8.28
N HIS A 55 -14.57 7.38 7.59
CA HIS A 55 -14.69 7.42 6.12
C HIS A 55 -13.36 7.45 5.39
N PHE A 56 -12.27 7.86 6.06
CA PHE A 56 -10.95 7.99 5.45
C PHE A 56 -9.93 7.05 6.09
N ILE A 57 -9.74 7.14 7.41
CA ILE A 57 -8.70 6.32 8.10
C ILE A 57 -9.06 4.83 8.08
N GLY A 58 -10.31 4.48 8.37
CA GLY A 58 -10.78 3.09 8.36
C GLY A 58 -10.44 2.33 7.07
N PRO A 59 -10.91 2.78 5.89
CA PRO A 59 -10.58 2.13 4.63
C PRO A 59 -9.08 2.20 4.26
N MET A 60 -8.35 3.25 4.65
CA MET A 60 -6.89 3.30 4.48
C MET A 60 -6.14 2.26 5.32
N VAL A 61 -6.52 2.06 6.57
CA VAL A 61 -5.94 1.01 7.42
C VAL A 61 -6.25 -0.36 6.83
N CYS A 62 -7.48 -0.57 6.36
CA CYS A 62 -7.88 -1.80 5.70
C CYS A 62 -7.06 -2.05 4.42
N SER A 63 -6.83 -1.02 3.60
CA SER A 63 -6.06 -1.16 2.38
C SER A 63 -4.60 -1.51 2.65
N LEU A 64 -3.98 -0.92 3.66
CA LEU A 64 -2.60 -1.23 4.05
C LEU A 64 -2.45 -2.66 4.58
N ILE A 65 -3.39 -3.14 5.40
CA ILE A 65 -3.40 -4.53 5.89
C ILE A 65 -3.57 -5.52 4.74
N LEU A 66 -4.50 -5.25 3.82
CA LEU A 66 -4.70 -6.09 2.64
C LEU A 66 -3.49 -6.04 1.69
N CYS A 67 -2.85 -4.88 1.55
CA CYS A 67 -1.61 -4.75 0.79
C CYS A 67 -0.50 -5.63 1.37
N LEU A 68 -0.35 -5.70 2.70
CA LEU A 68 0.62 -6.61 3.32
C LEU A 68 0.41 -8.05 2.88
N GLY A 69 -0.83 -8.54 2.89
CA GLY A 69 -1.13 -9.91 2.47
C GLY A 69 -0.95 -10.14 0.97
N ILE A 70 -1.48 -9.23 0.15
CA ILE A 70 -1.52 -9.39 -1.31
C ILE A 70 -0.13 -9.17 -1.94
N ALA A 71 0.68 -8.24 -1.40
CA ALA A 71 1.97 -7.88 -2.00
C ALA A 71 3.06 -8.94 -1.79
N ILE A 72 2.92 -9.87 -0.83
CA ILE A 72 3.93 -10.91 -0.55
C ILE A 72 4.16 -11.80 -1.77
N LEU A 73 3.11 -12.38 -2.34
CA LEU A 73 3.24 -13.33 -3.45
C LEU A 73 3.85 -12.69 -4.71
N PRO A 74 3.34 -11.56 -5.23
CA PRO A 74 3.95 -10.88 -6.38
C PRO A 74 5.40 -10.47 -6.11
N THR A 75 5.72 -10.02 -4.89
CA THR A 75 7.08 -9.62 -4.55
C THR A 75 8.04 -10.80 -4.58
N ILE A 76 7.67 -11.95 -4.01
CA ILE A 76 8.48 -13.17 -4.06
C ILE A 76 8.70 -13.60 -5.52
N ILE A 77 7.64 -13.63 -6.33
CA ILE A 77 7.74 -14.04 -7.74
C ILE A 77 8.67 -13.09 -8.52
N LEU A 78 8.47 -11.78 -8.41
CA LEU A 78 9.24 -10.80 -9.18
C LEU A 78 10.67 -10.58 -8.67
N TYR A 79 10.92 -10.86 -7.39
CA TYR A 79 12.23 -10.67 -6.78
C TYR A 79 13.09 -11.95 -6.86
N VAL A 80 12.52 -13.12 -6.56
CA VAL A 80 13.24 -14.39 -6.47
C VAL A 80 13.20 -15.19 -7.77
N VAL A 81 12.03 -15.28 -8.41
CA VAL A 81 11.84 -16.14 -9.58
C VAL A 81 12.22 -15.45 -10.89
N ALA A 82 12.00 -14.13 -10.97
CA ALA A 82 12.27 -13.34 -12.16
C ALA A 82 13.56 -12.53 -12.02
N SER A 83 14.70 -13.19 -12.27
CA SER A 83 16.06 -12.63 -12.11
C SER A 83 16.31 -11.37 -12.95
N ASP A 84 15.64 -11.22 -14.09
CA ASP A 84 15.82 -10.10 -15.03
C ASP A 84 14.89 -8.90 -14.76
N VAL A 85 14.08 -8.93 -13.70
CA VAL A 85 13.15 -7.84 -13.40
C VAL A 85 13.88 -6.70 -12.71
N SER A 86 13.83 -5.53 -13.36
CA SER A 86 14.37 -4.28 -12.84
C SER A 86 13.65 -3.82 -11.56
N GLY A 87 14.37 -3.16 -10.65
CA GLY A 87 13.77 -2.59 -9.44
C GLY A 87 12.66 -1.58 -9.73
N VAL A 88 12.76 -0.85 -10.85
CA VAL A 88 11.72 0.05 -11.33
C VAL A 88 10.40 -0.69 -11.61
N LYS A 89 10.45 -1.85 -12.26
CA LYS A 89 9.25 -2.67 -12.52
C LYS A 89 8.64 -3.20 -11.22
N LEU A 90 9.47 -3.58 -10.26
CA LEU A 90 9.02 -4.01 -8.94
C LEU A 90 8.27 -2.88 -8.22
N LEU A 91 8.81 -1.66 -8.27
CA LEU A 91 8.18 -0.49 -7.69
C LEU A 91 6.85 -0.14 -8.36
N TYR A 92 6.75 -0.24 -9.70
CA TYR A 92 5.47 -0.09 -10.39
C TYR A 92 4.45 -1.13 -9.94
N CYS A 93 4.85 -2.40 -9.82
CA CYS A 93 3.96 -3.46 -9.33
C CYS A 93 3.42 -3.12 -7.93
N TRP A 94 4.28 -2.65 -7.03
CA TRP A 94 3.89 -2.20 -5.70
C TRP A 94 2.89 -1.04 -5.72
N ILE A 95 3.13 0.00 -6.53
CA ILE A 95 2.20 1.13 -6.67
C ILE A 95 0.86 0.66 -7.23
N THR A 96 0.86 -0.23 -8.22
CA THR A 96 -0.38 -0.77 -8.81
C THR A 96 -1.19 -1.58 -7.80
N ILE A 97 -0.54 -2.46 -7.03
CA ILE A 97 -1.21 -3.23 -5.97
C ILE A 97 -1.80 -2.27 -4.93
N PHE A 98 -1.01 -1.31 -4.45
CA PHE A 98 -1.47 -0.35 -3.45
C PHE A 98 -2.66 0.47 -3.96
N ALA A 99 -2.59 0.99 -5.19
CA ALA A 99 -3.67 1.76 -5.78
C ALA A 99 -4.95 0.93 -5.97
N GLY A 100 -4.82 -0.30 -6.49
CA GLY A 100 -5.96 -1.19 -6.71
C GLY A 100 -6.65 -1.60 -5.42
N VAL A 101 -5.87 -2.00 -4.40
CA VAL A 101 -6.40 -2.38 -3.08
C VAL A 101 -7.01 -1.18 -2.37
N THR A 102 -6.38 -0.01 -2.46
CA THR A 102 -6.92 1.23 -1.87
C THR A 102 -8.25 1.59 -2.53
N PHE A 103 -8.31 1.62 -3.87
CA PHE A 103 -9.57 1.86 -4.57
C PHE A 103 -10.65 0.86 -4.16
N PHE A 104 -10.33 -0.43 -4.11
CA PHE A 104 -11.24 -1.48 -3.66
C PHE A 104 -11.78 -1.22 -2.24
N CYS A 105 -10.91 -0.87 -1.28
CA CYS A 105 -11.31 -0.62 0.11
C CYS A 105 -12.20 0.62 0.24
N PHE A 106 -11.91 1.69 -0.50
CA PHE A 106 -12.74 2.89 -0.49
C PHE A 106 -14.10 2.66 -1.14
N SER A 107 -14.15 2.03 -2.32
CA SER A 107 -15.41 1.73 -3.01
C SER A 107 -16.29 0.77 -2.21
N ASN A 108 -15.71 -0.15 -1.44
CA ASN A 108 -16.44 -1.14 -0.65
C ASN A 108 -16.51 -0.80 0.85
N ASN A 109 -16.18 0.43 1.25
CA ASN A 109 -16.10 0.82 2.67
C ASN A 109 -17.43 0.56 3.41
N ALA A 110 -18.57 0.83 2.77
CA ALA A 110 -19.89 0.59 3.37
C ALA A 110 -20.12 -0.90 3.73
N MET A 111 -19.70 -1.83 2.86
CA MET A 111 -19.82 -3.27 3.08
C MET A 111 -18.86 -3.75 4.18
N ILE A 112 -17.60 -3.31 4.13
CA ILE A 112 -16.55 -3.64 5.11
C ILE A 112 -17.00 -3.20 6.52
N ARG A 113 -17.58 -2.01 6.64
CA ARG A 113 -18.13 -1.49 7.90
C ARG A 113 -19.32 -2.31 8.42
N LYS A 114 -20.18 -2.79 7.52
CA LYS A 114 -21.32 -3.64 7.91
C LYS A 114 -20.83 -4.97 8.48
N PHE A 115 -19.85 -5.60 7.85
CA PHE A 115 -19.26 -6.86 8.30
C PHE A 115 -18.59 -6.72 9.68
N THR A 116 -17.78 -5.68 9.88
CA THR A 116 -17.11 -5.41 11.16
C THR A 116 -18.07 -5.05 12.30
N LYS A 117 -19.21 -4.41 12.02
CA LYS A 117 -20.26 -4.18 13.02
C LYS A 117 -21.01 -5.46 13.41
N ILE A 118 -21.27 -6.36 12.45
CA ILE A 118 -21.92 -7.64 12.72
C ILE A 118 -21.03 -8.53 13.59
N SER A 119 -19.72 -8.54 13.36
CA SER A 119 -18.74 -9.30 14.15
C SER A 119 -18.62 -8.88 15.62
N LYS A 120 -19.13 -7.71 16.02
CA LYS A 120 -19.05 -7.19 17.39
C LYS A 120 -20.35 -7.38 18.20
N ARG A 121 -21.40 -7.96 17.61
CA ARG A 121 -22.63 -8.38 18.30
C ARG A 121 -22.56 -9.87 18.61
#